data_AF-A0A945Z0A1-F1
#
_entry.id   AF-A0A945Z0A1-F1
#
_cell.length_a   1.000
_cell.length_b   1.000
_cell.length_c   1.000
_cell.angle_alpha   90.00
_cell.angle_beta   90.00
_cell.angle_gamma   90.00
#
_symmetry.space_group_name_H-M   'P 1'
#
loop_
_entity.id
_entity.type
_entity.pdbx_description
1 polymer ?
#
loop_
_entity_poly.entity_id
_entity_poly.type
_entity_poly.pdbx_seq_one_letter_code
_entity_poly.pdbx_strand_id
1 'polypeptide(L)'
;MSLVLGPVHHWMYKKIQTTEAREAFIVEALKVKYGQEAEEVLNSIYDKYPLSDKNTSLDEILGNVPIHQGIQNLIINAETRESSVITAFCEKFGNEAKELVVRSAHEHGVECGKRAVVERGRSGECSASKAFELIQSYLCDGMPCDRGAQAQSEEDNR
;
A
#
# COMPACT_ATOMS: atom_id res chain seq x y z
N MET A 1 -24.79 6.58 -7.37
CA MET A 1 -23.76 6.35 -6.34
C MET A 1 -24.15 5.11 -5.55
N SER A 2 -23.26 4.12 -5.41
CA SER A 2 -23.55 2.93 -4.61
C SER A 2 -23.66 3.34 -3.14
N LEU A 3 -24.77 2.96 -2.50
CA LEU A 3 -25.00 3.14 -1.07
C LEU A 3 -24.58 1.91 -0.25
N VAL A 4 -24.08 0.86 -0.92
CA VAL A 4 -23.78 -0.42 -0.29
C VAL A 4 -22.33 -0.80 -0.57
N LEU A 5 -21.62 -1.19 0.50
CA LEU A 5 -20.31 -1.81 0.41
C LEU A 5 -20.42 -3.17 -0.29
N GLY A 6 -19.67 -3.34 -1.38
CA GLY A 6 -19.58 -4.58 -2.13
C GLY A 6 -18.18 -5.19 -2.03
N PRO A 7 -17.98 -6.41 -2.53
CA PRO A 7 -16.69 -7.11 -2.49
C PRO A 7 -15.53 -6.28 -3.07
N VAL A 8 -15.79 -5.49 -4.12
CA VAL A 8 -14.79 -4.62 -4.75
C VAL A 8 -14.28 -3.51 -3.81
N HIS A 9 -15.13 -3.00 -2.92
CA HIS A 9 -14.74 -1.96 -1.96
C HIS A 9 -13.83 -2.52 -0.88
N HIS A 10 -14.16 -3.71 -0.36
CA HIS A 10 -13.28 -4.41 0.59
C HIS A 10 -11.98 -4.86 -0.06
N TRP A 11 -12.02 -5.29 -1.32
CA TRP A 11 -10.82 -5.61 -2.07
C TRP A 11 -9.91 -4.38 -2.23
N MET A 12 -10.48 -3.22 -2.58
CA MET A 12 -9.72 -1.99 -2.67
C MET A 12 -9.14 -1.55 -1.31
N TYR A 13 -9.92 -1.71 -0.23
CA TYR A 13 -9.45 -1.42 1.11
C TYR A 13 -8.26 -2.31 1.53
N LYS A 14 -8.24 -3.59 1.16
CA LYS A 14 -7.07 -4.46 1.37
C LYS A 14 -5.82 -3.97 0.61
N LYS A 15 -5.99 -3.41 -0.59
CA LYS A 15 -4.88 -2.80 -1.34
C LYS A 15 -4.34 -1.57 -0.61
N ILE A 16 -5.21 -0.72 -0.07
CA ILE A 16 -4.81 0.43 0.77
C ILE A 16 -4.05 -0.06 2.00
N GLN A 17 -4.57 -1.07 2.71
CA GLN A 17 -3.88 -1.65 3.87
C GLN A 17 -2.51 -2.22 3.53
N THR A 18 -2.30 -2.69 2.30
CA THR A 18 -0.98 -3.15 1.84
C THR A 18 -0.01 -1.98 1.66
N THR A 19 -0.48 -0.81 1.21
CA THR A 19 0.30 0.43 1.21
C THR A 19 0.66 0.86 2.64
N GLU A 20 -0.29 0.85 3.56
CA GLU A 20 -0.03 1.20 4.97
C GLU A 20 0.93 0.21 5.66
N ALA A 21 0.87 -1.08 5.28
CA ALA A 21 1.82 -2.07 5.75
C ALA A 21 3.24 -1.82 5.22
N ARG A 22 3.38 -1.37 3.96
CA ARG A 22 4.67 -0.97 3.38
C ARG A 22 5.25 0.23 4.11
N GLU A 23 4.43 1.25 4.35
CA GLU A 23 4.79 2.42 5.16
C GLU A 23 5.32 1.98 6.53
N ALA A 24 4.57 1.13 7.24
CA ALA A 24 4.99 0.63 8.55
C ALA A 24 6.32 -0.15 8.50
N PHE A 25 6.54 -0.95 7.45
CA PHE A 25 7.78 -1.69 7.24
C PHE A 25 8.98 -0.76 7.01
N ILE A 26 8.80 0.29 6.21
CA ILE A 26 9.80 1.34 5.98
C ILE A 26 10.10 2.08 7.28
N VAL A 27 9.05 2.48 8.01
CA VAL A 27 9.16 3.21 9.27
C VAL A 27 9.94 2.41 10.31
N GLU A 28 9.68 1.11 10.43
CA GLU A 28 10.43 0.24 11.35
C GLU A 28 11.92 0.23 11.01
N ALA A 29 12.26 0.08 9.74
CA ALA A 29 13.66 0.11 9.30
C ALA A 29 14.34 1.46 9.58
N LEU A 30 13.62 2.57 9.41
CA LEU A 30 14.10 3.91 9.72
C LEU A 30 14.28 4.12 11.22
N LYS A 31 13.37 3.63 12.06
CA LYS A 31 13.47 3.65 13.53
C LYS A 31 14.66 2.85 14.03
N VAL A 32 14.85 1.63 13.52
CA VAL A 32 16.00 0.79 13.86
C VAL A 32 17.32 1.49 13.53
N LYS A 33 17.37 2.24 12.42
CA LYS A 33 18.59 2.91 11.96
C LYS A 33 18.88 4.23 12.69
N TYR A 34 17.89 5.10 12.82
CA TYR A 34 18.07 6.48 13.28
C TYR A 34 17.56 6.73 14.71
N GLY A 35 16.93 5.74 15.35
CA GLY A 35 16.52 5.80 16.76
C GLY A 35 15.61 6.98 17.06
N GLN A 36 15.96 7.76 18.09
CA GLN A 36 15.17 8.89 18.56
C GLN A 36 14.93 9.96 17.48
N GLU A 37 15.91 10.20 16.60
CA GLU A 37 15.75 11.16 15.52
C GLU A 37 14.66 10.76 14.52
N ALA A 38 14.43 9.46 14.35
CA ALA A 38 13.32 8.96 13.55
C ALA A 38 11.98 9.28 14.21
N GLU A 39 11.87 9.07 15.52
CA GLU A 39 10.63 9.34 16.27
C GLU A 39 10.25 10.82 16.20
N GLU A 40 11.22 11.73 16.31
CA GLU A 40 10.98 13.18 16.21
C GLU A 40 10.43 13.57 14.83
N VAL A 41 10.99 13.02 13.75
CA VAL A 41 10.49 13.23 12.39
C VAL A 41 9.08 12.67 12.25
N LEU A 42 8.86 11.42 12.70
CA LEU A 42 7.58 10.72 12.55
C LEU A 42 6.44 11.40 13.32
N ASN A 43 6.71 11.90 14.54
CA ASN A 43 5.71 12.61 15.33
C ASN A 43 5.16 13.83 14.56
N SER A 44 6.03 14.62 13.94
CA SER A 44 5.61 15.79 13.16
C SER A 44 4.74 15.42 11.94
N ILE A 45 4.99 14.25 11.35
CA ILE A 45 4.25 13.76 10.20
C ILE A 45 2.90 13.21 10.63
N TYR A 46 2.86 12.38 11.68
CA TYR A 46 1.64 11.75 12.15
C TYR A 46 0.67 12.72 12.83
N ASP A 47 1.16 13.84 13.36
CA ASP A 47 0.30 14.94 13.79
C ASP A 47 -0.48 15.56 12.62
N LYS A 48 0.13 15.62 11.43
CA LYS A 48 -0.50 16.18 10.22
C LYS A 48 -1.28 15.15 9.43
N TYR A 49 -0.77 13.93 9.36
CA TYR A 49 -1.32 12.80 8.61
C TYR A 49 -1.41 11.58 9.56
N PRO A 50 -2.49 11.48 10.34
CA PRO A 50 -2.62 10.42 11.33
C PRO A 50 -2.61 9.02 10.73
N LEU A 51 -2.17 8.05 11.53
CA LEU A 51 -2.32 6.63 11.21
C LEU A 51 -3.79 6.22 11.24
N SER A 52 -4.17 5.31 10.36
CA SER A 52 -5.50 4.70 10.37
C SER A 52 -5.64 3.76 11.58
N ASP A 53 -6.80 3.77 12.23
CA ASP A 53 -7.09 2.78 13.28
C ASP A 53 -7.35 1.41 12.65
N LYS A 54 -6.48 0.45 12.96
CA LYS A 54 -6.54 -0.92 12.44
C LYS A 54 -7.74 -1.73 12.96
N ASN A 55 -8.40 -1.26 14.02
CA ASN A 55 -9.55 -1.94 14.62
C ASN A 55 -10.89 -1.43 14.08
N THR A 56 -10.90 -0.29 13.37
CA THR A 56 -12.12 0.26 12.81
C THR A 56 -12.45 -0.42 11.48
N SER A 57 -13.71 -0.82 11.28
CA SER A 57 -14.17 -1.44 10.04
C SER A 57 -14.26 -0.43 8.89
N LEU A 58 -14.21 -0.90 7.63
CA LEU A 58 -14.38 -0.01 6.47
C LEU A 58 -15.71 0.75 6.50
N ASP A 59 -16.79 0.13 6.96
CA ASP A 59 -18.10 0.77 7.06
C ASP A 59 -18.08 1.94 8.05
N GLU A 60 -17.48 1.73 9.23
CA GLU A 60 -17.32 2.76 10.25
C GLU A 60 -16.38 3.89 9.79
N ILE A 61 -15.28 3.55 9.10
CA ILE A 61 -14.35 4.54 8.53
C ILE A 61 -15.07 5.44 7.52
N LEU A 62 -15.90 4.86 6.66
CA LEU A 62 -16.62 5.61 5.64
C LEU A 62 -17.79 6.41 6.23
N GLY A 63 -18.44 5.89 7.27
CA GLY A 63 -19.60 6.51 7.90
C GLY A 63 -20.66 6.91 6.88
N ASN A 64 -20.96 8.21 6.79
CA ASN A 64 -21.93 8.75 5.82
C ASN A 64 -21.31 9.30 4.53
N VAL A 65 -20.00 9.11 4.32
CA VAL A 65 -19.30 9.61 3.13
C VAL A 65 -19.65 8.72 1.92
N PRO A 66 -19.89 9.31 0.72
CA PRO A 66 -20.06 8.52 -0.49
C PRO A 66 -18.90 7.55 -0.71
N ILE A 67 -19.19 6.26 -0.91
CA ILE A 67 -18.20 5.17 -0.84
C ILE A 67 -16.95 5.44 -1.70
N HIS A 68 -17.13 5.86 -2.96
CA HIS A 68 -16.00 6.12 -3.85
C HIS A 68 -15.15 7.29 -3.37
N GLN A 69 -15.78 8.35 -2.87
CA GLN A 69 -15.07 9.50 -2.31
C GLN A 69 -14.32 9.10 -1.03
N GLY A 70 -14.95 8.33 -0.15
CA GLY A 70 -14.31 7.87 1.07
C GLY A 70 -13.13 6.95 0.79
N ILE A 71 -13.26 5.98 -0.13
CA ILE A 71 -12.13 5.12 -0.55
C ILE A 71 -11.03 5.96 -1.20
N GLN A 72 -11.37 6.91 -2.08
CA GLN A 72 -10.39 7.81 -2.68
C GLN A 72 -9.62 8.60 -1.62
N ASN A 73 -10.30 9.10 -0.59
CA ASN A 73 -9.65 9.79 0.52
C ASN A 73 -8.72 8.86 1.31
N LEU A 74 -9.08 7.60 1.50
CA LEU A 74 -8.20 6.61 2.14
C LEU A 74 -6.92 6.36 1.33
N ILE A 75 -7.03 6.27 0.00
CA ILE A 75 -5.86 6.17 -0.90
C ILE A 75 -4.97 7.40 -0.71
N ILE A 76 -5.56 8.60 -0.85
CA ILE A 76 -4.83 9.87 -0.73
C ILE A 76 -4.13 9.98 0.63
N ASN A 77 -4.81 9.61 1.72
CA ASN A 77 -4.25 9.69 3.06
C ASN A 77 -3.05 8.75 3.22
N ALA A 78 -3.18 7.48 2.80
CA ALA A 78 -2.08 6.51 2.89
C ALA A 78 -0.87 6.92 2.03
N GLU A 79 -1.10 7.30 0.77
CA GLU A 79 -0.03 7.72 -0.15
C GLU A 79 0.65 9.02 0.29
N THR A 80 -0.13 10.00 0.77
CA THR A 80 0.41 11.27 1.27
C THR A 80 1.27 11.05 2.50
N ARG A 81 0.83 10.18 3.43
CA ARG A 81 1.57 9.87 4.65
C ARG A 81 2.87 9.14 4.36
N GLU A 82 2.83 8.07 3.56
CA GLU A 82 4.03 7.35 3.13
C GLU A 82 5.02 8.28 2.40
N SER A 83 4.51 9.10 1.46
CA SER A 83 5.35 10.08 0.74
C SER A 83 5.98 11.10 1.69
N SER A 84 5.22 11.59 2.67
CA SER A 84 5.74 12.54 3.67
C SER A 84 6.84 11.94 4.53
N VAL A 85 6.70 10.67 4.93
CA VAL A 85 7.76 9.92 5.62
C VAL A 85 8.99 9.83 4.73
N ILE A 86 8.85 9.34 3.50
CA ILE A 86 9.99 9.15 2.59
C ILE A 86 10.71 10.48 2.34
N THR A 87 9.97 11.54 2.02
CA THR A 87 10.53 12.86 1.76
C THR A 87 11.29 13.40 2.96
N ALA A 88 10.69 13.41 4.15
CA ALA A 88 11.33 13.99 5.34
C ALA A 88 12.64 13.26 5.71
N PHE A 89 12.66 11.93 5.61
CA PHE A 89 13.88 11.16 5.89
C PHE A 89 14.93 11.32 4.80
N CYS A 90 14.54 11.39 3.52
CA CYS A 90 15.48 11.66 2.43
C CYS A 90 16.08 13.07 2.52
N GLU A 91 15.30 14.07 2.91
CA GLU A 91 15.77 15.43 3.12
C GLU A 91 16.73 15.53 4.31
N LYS A 92 16.43 14.84 5.42
CA LYS A 92 17.25 14.89 6.64
C LYS A 92 18.53 14.05 6.55
N PHE A 93 18.46 12.85 5.99
CA PHE A 93 19.56 11.87 6.02
C PHE A 93 20.13 11.52 4.63
N GLY A 94 19.63 12.16 3.57
CA GLY A 94 20.19 12.05 2.22
C GLY A 94 20.07 10.66 1.60
N ASN A 95 21.08 10.30 0.81
CA ASN A 95 21.10 9.07 0.01
C ASN A 95 21.00 7.80 0.87
N GLU A 96 21.51 7.82 2.11
CA GLU A 96 21.48 6.66 2.99
C GLU A 96 20.05 6.29 3.40
N ALA A 97 19.20 7.29 3.71
CA ALA A 97 17.78 7.04 3.94
C ALA A 97 17.07 6.59 2.66
N LYS A 98 17.41 7.19 1.51
CA LYS A 98 16.83 6.79 0.22
C LYS A 98 17.09 5.31 -0.09
N GLU A 99 18.33 4.85 0.06
CA GLU A 99 18.70 3.46 -0.15
C GLU A 99 17.99 2.52 0.82
N LEU A 100 17.89 2.92 2.10
CA LEU A 100 17.16 2.15 3.10
C LEU A 100 15.68 2.01 2.74
N VAL A 101 15.01 3.11 2.38
CA VAL A 101 13.60 3.13 1.97
C VAL A 101 13.37 2.23 0.76
N VAL A 102 14.19 2.35 -0.29
CA VAL A 102 14.07 1.52 -1.50
C VAL A 102 14.22 0.05 -1.16
N ARG A 103 15.22 -0.31 -0.34
CA ARG A 103 15.43 -1.69 0.09
C ARG A 103 14.24 -2.21 0.89
N SER A 104 13.77 -1.45 1.88
CA SER A 104 12.64 -1.85 2.74
C SER A 104 11.34 -2.00 1.94
N ALA A 105 11.07 -1.09 0.99
CA ALA A 105 9.93 -1.21 0.09
C ALA A 105 10.01 -2.46 -0.79
N HIS A 106 11.20 -2.78 -1.32
CA HIS A 106 11.45 -3.97 -2.10
C HIS A 106 11.25 -5.25 -1.27
N GLU A 107 11.82 -5.32 -0.06
CA GLU A 107 11.65 -6.44 0.86
C GLU A 107 10.18 -6.70 1.19
N HIS A 108 9.43 -5.65 1.56
CA HIS A 108 7.99 -5.76 1.79
C HIS A 108 7.24 -6.25 0.54
N GLY A 109 7.61 -5.78 -0.66
CA GLY A 109 7.04 -6.25 -1.92
C GLY A 109 7.28 -7.74 -2.17
N VAL A 110 8.49 -8.23 -1.88
CA VAL A 110 8.83 -9.66 -1.96
C VAL A 110 8.00 -10.48 -0.97
N GLU A 111 7.81 -10.00 0.26
CA GLU A 111 6.95 -10.66 1.26
C GLU A 111 5.49 -10.71 0.81
N CYS A 112 4.97 -9.62 0.25
CA CYS A 112 3.63 -9.58 -0.32
C CYS A 112 3.47 -10.62 -1.44
N GLY A 113 4.45 -10.72 -2.35
CA GLY A 113 4.45 -11.71 -3.42
C GLY A 113 4.45 -13.15 -2.90
N LYS A 114 5.30 -13.46 -1.90
CA LYS A 114 5.33 -14.78 -1.26
C LYS A 114 4.00 -15.12 -0.60
N ARG A 115 3.41 -14.18 0.15
CA ARG A 115 2.10 -14.36 0.79
C ARG A 115 0.99 -14.58 -0.25
N ALA A 116 1.01 -13.83 -1.34
CA ALA A 116 0.04 -13.95 -2.44
C ALA A 116 0.02 -15.34 -3.07
N VAL A 117 1.19 -15.94 -3.26
CA VAL A 117 1.33 -17.31 -3.79
C VAL A 117 0.71 -18.34 -2.85
N VAL A 118 0.96 -18.22 -1.55
CA VAL A 118 0.43 -19.11 -0.51
C VAL A 118 -1.09 -18.98 -0.37
N GLU A 119 -1.60 -17.76 -0.23
CA GLU A 119 -3.04 -17.48 -0.04
C GLU A 119 -3.89 -17.95 -1.23
N ARG A 120 -3.33 -17.92 -2.44
CA ARG A 120 -4.01 -18.36 -3.66
C ARG A 120 -3.81 -19.85 -3.96
N GLY A 121 -3.07 -20.58 -3.13
CA GLY A 121 -2.78 -22.00 -3.33
C GLY A 121 -2.06 -22.31 -4.66
N ARG A 122 -1.35 -21.33 -5.22
CA ARG A 122 -0.73 -21.45 -6.55
C ARG A 122 0.69 -22.01 -6.40
N SER A 123 0.84 -23.32 -6.42
CA SER A 123 2.14 -23.99 -6.65
C SER A 123 2.22 -24.43 -8.12
N GLY A 124 3.03 -23.78 -8.95
CA GLY A 124 3.21 -24.15 -10.36
C GLY A 124 3.59 -22.98 -11.28
N GLU A 125 3.55 -23.21 -12.59
CA GLU A 125 3.82 -22.19 -13.61
C GLU A 125 2.85 -21.00 -13.48
N CYS A 126 3.43 -19.81 -13.31
CA CYS A 126 2.68 -18.56 -13.24
C CYS A 126 2.83 -17.82 -14.57
N SER A 127 1.75 -17.73 -15.34
CA SER A 127 1.72 -16.92 -16.57
C SER A 127 1.76 -15.42 -16.24
N ALA A 128 2.10 -14.58 -17.21
CA ALA A 128 2.21 -13.14 -17.01
C ALA A 128 0.88 -12.49 -16.55
N SER A 129 -0.25 -12.90 -17.13
CA SER A 129 -1.60 -12.48 -16.71
C SER A 129 -1.91 -12.90 -15.29
N LYS A 130 -1.57 -14.14 -14.91
CA LYS A 130 -1.80 -14.61 -13.53
C LYS A 130 -0.93 -13.86 -12.52
N ALA A 131 0.32 -13.54 -12.89
CA ALA A 131 1.20 -12.72 -12.08
C ALA A 131 0.64 -11.28 -11.96
N PHE A 132 0.15 -10.71 -13.05
CA PHE A 132 -0.48 -9.40 -13.07
C PHE A 132 -1.74 -9.34 -12.18
N GLU A 133 -2.65 -10.31 -12.28
CA GLU A 133 -3.82 -10.43 -11.39
C GLU A 133 -3.44 -10.52 -9.91
N LEU A 134 -2.36 -11.25 -9.60
CA LEU A 134 -1.84 -11.35 -8.24
C LEU A 134 -1.35 -9.98 -7.78
N ILE A 135 -0.50 -9.31 -8.56
CA ILE A 135 0.01 -7.96 -8.24
C ILE A 135 -1.15 -6.99 -8.00
N GLN A 136 -2.16 -6.98 -8.88
CA GLN A 136 -3.33 -6.10 -8.76
C GLN A 136 -4.16 -6.32 -7.50
N SER A 137 -4.01 -7.49 -6.85
CA SER A 137 -4.69 -7.76 -5.58
C SER A 137 -4.02 -7.14 -4.36
N TYR A 138 -2.77 -6.66 -4.48
CA TYR A 138 -1.97 -6.12 -3.37
C TYR A 138 -1.49 -4.70 -3.64
N LEU A 139 -1.21 -4.34 -4.89
CA LEU A 139 -0.70 -3.01 -5.24
C LEU A 139 -1.86 -2.01 -5.39
N CYS A 140 -1.92 -1.01 -4.51
CA CYS A 140 -2.81 0.14 -4.69
C CYS A 140 -2.34 1.02 -5.85
N ASP A 141 -3.07 1.02 -6.96
CA ASP A 141 -2.77 1.72 -8.22
C ASP A 141 -3.93 2.64 -8.68
N GLY A 142 -4.71 3.14 -7.72
CA GLY A 142 -5.91 3.95 -7.97
C GLY A 142 -7.22 3.16 -7.86
N MET A 143 -8.34 3.80 -8.22
CA MET A 143 -9.65 3.16 -8.13
C MET A 143 -9.78 2.06 -9.19
N PRO A 144 -10.46 0.94 -8.89
CA PRO A 144 -10.64 -0.14 -9.88
C PRO A 144 -11.35 0.30 -11.17
N CYS A 145 -12.14 1.37 -11.11
CA CYS A 145 -12.84 1.94 -12.26
C CYS A 145 -11.92 2.75 -13.21
N ASP A 146 -10.73 3.15 -12.75
CA ASP A 146 -9.85 4.05 -13.51
C ASP A 146 -9.05 3.30 -14.58
N ARG A 147 -9.01 1.95 -14.51
CA ARG A 147 -8.27 1.06 -15.42
C ARG A 147 -6.80 1.47 -15.57
N GLY A 148 -6.12 1.77 -14.45
CA GLY A 148 -4.74 2.27 -14.43
C GLY A 148 -3.71 1.36 -15.11
N ALA A 149 -3.87 0.04 -15.01
CA ALA A 149 -3.03 -0.94 -15.70
C ALA A 149 -3.86 -2.14 -16.23
N GLN A 150 -3.43 -2.69 -17.36
CA GLN A 150 -4.01 -3.89 -17.96
C GLN A 150 -2.95 -4.75 -18.66
N ALA A 151 -3.10 -6.08 -18.61
CA ALA A 151 -2.32 -6.99 -19.45
C ALA A 151 -2.72 -6.81 -20.92
N GLN A 152 -1.74 -6.63 -21.82
CA GLN A 152 -2.00 -6.35 -23.24
C GLN A 152 -2.05 -7.62 -24.11
N SER A 153 -1.10 -8.53 -23.94
CA SER A 153 -1.09 -9.81 -24.63
C SER A 153 -0.34 -10.86 -23.80
N GLU A 154 -0.80 -12.09 -23.86
CA GLU A 154 0.01 -13.28 -23.58
C GLU A 154 0.15 -14.01 -24.92
N GLU A 155 1.32 -13.94 -25.54
CA GLU A 155 1.62 -14.84 -26.65
C GLU A 155 1.92 -16.22 -26.06
N ASP A 156 0.99 -17.16 -26.27
CA ASP A 156 1.18 -18.58 -25.99
C ASP A 156 2.19 -19.11 -27.02
N ASN A 157 3.49 -18.93 -26.77
CA ASN A 157 4.52 -19.67 -27.48
C ASN A 157 4.53 -21.11 -26.93
N ARG A 158 3.53 -21.89 -27.35
CA ARG A 158 3.53 -23.35 -27.20
C ARG A 158 3.96 -24.02 -28.50
#